data_AF-A0A9Q9WXB2-F1
#
_entry.id   AF-A0A9Q9WXB2-F1
#
_cell.length_a   1.000
_cell.length_b   1.000
_cell.length_c   1.000
_cell.angle_alpha   90.00
_cell.angle_beta   90.00
_cell.angle_gamma   90.00
#
_symmetry.space_group_name_H-M   'P 1'
#
loop_
_entity.id
_entity.type
_entity.pdbx_description
1 polymer ?
#
loop_
_entity_poly.entity_id
_entity_poly.type
_entity_poly.pdbx_seq_one_letter_code
_entity_poly.pdbx_strand_id
1 'polypeptide(L)'
;MVRLQVLLVTSAKVLLQVQALDFPQIHWEMPITDVLAASDISTAINACKAKDSFSPKTFFATVGLSKKSPPEIEKVFKMLDQDKSGFIEQDELQLFLQNFSKGARALTAAETKAFLMAGDMDGDGKIGWEEFSALVNAS
;
A
#
# COMPACT_ATOMS: atom_id res chain seq x y z
N MET A 1 3.79 40.69 -13.00
CA MET A 1 3.64 39.22 -12.89
C MET A 1 2.30 38.98 -12.18
N VAL A 2 1.14 39.13 -12.82
CA VAL A 2 0.44 38.22 -13.77
C VAL A 2 0.17 36.85 -13.11
N ARG A 3 -1.04 36.40 -12.75
CA ARG A 3 -2.44 36.86 -12.85
C ARG A 3 -3.25 36.03 -11.78
N LEU A 4 -4.13 36.61 -10.95
CA LEU A 4 -5.57 36.88 -11.21
C LEU A 4 -6.35 35.55 -11.46
N GLN A 5 -7.36 35.10 -10.71
CA GLN A 5 -8.51 35.81 -10.15
C GLN A 5 -9.09 35.11 -8.91
N VAL A 6 -9.35 35.91 -7.89
CA VAL A 6 -10.47 35.75 -6.96
C VAL A 6 -11.66 36.50 -7.57
N LEU A 7 -12.88 36.01 -7.32
CA LEU A 7 -14.18 36.69 -7.46
C LEU A 7 -14.84 36.70 -8.86
N LEU A 8 -15.95 35.95 -9.00
CA LEU A 8 -17.26 36.56 -9.28
C LEU A 8 -18.38 35.51 -9.10
N VAL A 9 -19.09 35.63 -7.98
CA VAL A 9 -20.44 35.09 -7.83
C VAL A 9 -21.40 36.24 -8.17
N THR A 10 -22.09 36.16 -9.31
CA THR A 10 -23.21 37.06 -9.63
C THR A 10 -24.33 36.30 -10.33
N SER A 11 -25.42 36.15 -9.57
CA SER A 11 -26.84 36.25 -9.93
C SER A 11 -27.52 35.28 -10.94
N ALA A 12 -28.56 34.64 -10.38
CA ALA A 12 -29.83 34.19 -10.99
C ALA A 12 -29.90 32.88 -11.82
N LYS A 13 -30.52 31.85 -11.20
CA LYS A 13 -31.62 30.97 -11.70
C LYS A 13 -31.42 30.39 -13.12
N VAL A 14 -31.27 29.08 -13.36
CA VAL A 14 -32.27 28.00 -13.20
C VAL A 14 -31.60 26.62 -13.37
N LEU A 15 -31.87 25.73 -12.41
CA LEU A 15 -32.09 24.28 -12.48
C LEU A 15 -31.38 23.44 -13.58
N LEU A 16 -30.29 22.75 -13.21
CA LEU A 16 -30.15 21.32 -13.55
C LEU A 16 -29.29 20.62 -12.48
N GLN A 17 -29.85 19.55 -11.93
CA GLN A 17 -29.30 18.75 -10.85
C GLN A 17 -28.07 17.97 -11.33
N VAL A 18 -26.88 18.32 -10.84
CA VAL A 18 -25.72 17.42 -10.85
C VAL A 18 -25.19 17.37 -9.42
N GLN A 19 -25.04 16.13 -8.97
CA GLN A 19 -24.95 15.73 -7.58
C GLN A 19 -23.68 16.25 -6.89
N ALA A 20 -23.83 16.42 -5.57
CA ALA A 20 -22.76 16.43 -4.58
C ALA A 20 -21.66 17.50 -4.80
N LEU A 21 -21.81 18.62 -4.09
CA LEU A 21 -20.63 19.30 -3.54
C LEU A 21 -20.10 18.44 -2.39
N ASP A 22 -19.67 17.21 -2.70
CA ASP A 22 -18.70 16.49 -1.89
C ASP A 22 -17.37 17.20 -2.17
N PHE A 23 -17.09 18.22 -1.38
CA PHE A 23 -15.73 18.74 -1.28
C PHE A 23 -14.86 17.55 -0.94
N PRO A 24 -13.95 17.07 -1.82
CA PRO A 24 -13.02 16.05 -1.42
C PRO A 24 -12.19 16.70 -0.31
N GLN A 25 -12.42 16.24 0.92
CA GLN A 25 -11.41 16.37 1.95
C GLN A 25 -10.13 15.91 1.27
N ILE A 26 -9.16 16.80 1.18
CA ILE A 26 -7.77 16.52 0.82
C ILE A 26 -7.25 15.62 1.95
N HIS A 27 -7.78 14.41 2.03
CA HIS A 27 -7.20 13.31 2.77
C HIS A 27 -6.19 12.74 1.80
N TRP A 28 -4.97 13.28 1.90
CA TRP A 28 -3.81 12.76 1.20
C TRP A 28 -3.56 11.34 1.72
N GLU A 29 -4.31 10.35 1.21
CA GLU A 29 -3.79 8.99 1.13
C GLU A 29 -2.54 9.13 0.27
N MET A 30 -1.38 9.26 0.90
CA MET A 30 -0.11 9.21 0.17
C MET A 30 -0.11 7.87 -0.54
N PRO A 31 -0.27 7.84 -1.87
CA PRO A 31 -0.31 6.58 -2.57
C PRO A 31 1.05 5.91 -2.36
N ILE A 32 1.09 4.60 -2.24
CA ILE A 32 2.35 3.84 -2.12
C ILE A 32 3.33 4.15 -3.28
N THR A 33 2.83 4.75 -4.37
CA THR A 33 3.58 5.28 -5.50
C THR A 33 4.48 6.47 -5.17
N ASP A 34 4.30 7.13 -4.03
CA ASP A 34 5.23 8.16 -3.52
C ASP A 34 6.55 7.54 -3.05
N VAL A 35 6.52 6.26 -2.66
CA VAL A 35 7.68 5.50 -2.21
C VAL A 35 8.19 4.56 -3.30
N LEU A 36 7.30 3.93 -4.06
CA LEU A 36 7.63 2.87 -5.02
C LEU A 36 7.24 3.24 -6.44
N ALA A 37 8.01 2.80 -7.44
CA ALA A 37 7.67 3.08 -8.83
C ALA A 37 6.45 2.26 -9.29
N ALA A 38 5.49 2.90 -9.96
CA ALA A 38 4.30 2.21 -10.48
C ALA A 38 4.63 1.07 -11.46
N SER A 39 5.73 1.19 -12.22
CA SER A 39 6.25 0.13 -13.10
C SER A 39 6.65 -1.12 -12.33
N ASP A 40 7.29 -0.93 -11.18
CA ASP A 40 7.86 -1.99 -10.36
C ASP A 40 6.75 -2.70 -9.59
N ILE A 41 5.79 -1.92 -9.08
CA ILE A 41 4.53 -2.45 -8.53
C ILE A 41 3.80 -3.31 -9.56
N SER A 42 3.60 -2.79 -10.77
CA SER A 42 2.92 -3.54 -11.85
C SER A 42 3.66 -4.85 -12.16
N THR A 43 4.99 -4.80 -12.23
CA THR A 43 5.82 -5.98 -12.48
C THR A 43 5.67 -7.03 -11.37
N ALA A 44 5.74 -6.61 -10.11
CA ALA A 44 5.59 -7.49 -8.96
C ALA A 44 4.19 -8.12 -8.89
N ILE A 45 3.13 -7.33 -9.10
CA ILE A 45 1.75 -7.82 -9.14
C ILE A 45 1.54 -8.81 -10.29
N ASN A 46 2.12 -8.55 -11.46
CA ASN A 46 2.05 -9.46 -12.60
C ASN A 46 2.74 -10.80 -12.30
N ALA A 47 3.87 -10.80 -11.59
CA ALA A 47 4.56 -12.02 -11.17
C ALA A 47 3.74 -12.85 -10.15
N CYS A 48 2.90 -12.18 -9.35
CA CYS A 48 2.05 -12.82 -8.34
C CYS A 48 0.64 -13.22 -8.85
N LYS A 49 0.38 -13.16 -10.16
CA LYS A 49 -0.94 -13.51 -10.73
C LYS A 49 -1.30 -14.98 -10.58
N ALA A 50 -0.32 -15.87 -10.66
CA ALA A 50 -0.54 -17.29 -10.45
C ALA A 50 -0.85 -17.57 -8.98
N LYS A 51 -1.67 -18.59 -8.74
CA LYS A 51 -1.93 -19.08 -7.39
C LYS A 51 -0.63 -19.68 -6.81
N ASP A 52 -0.36 -19.40 -5.54
CA ASP A 52 0.80 -19.94 -4.80
C ASP A 52 2.16 -19.52 -5.41
N SER A 53 2.18 -18.39 -6.14
CA SER A 53 3.40 -17.80 -6.73
C SER A 53 3.96 -16.62 -5.95
N PHE A 54 3.31 -16.21 -4.85
CA PHE A 54 3.78 -15.12 -4.02
C PHE A 54 5.00 -15.53 -3.19
N SER A 55 6.01 -14.66 -3.16
CA SER A 55 7.21 -14.78 -2.33
C SER A 55 7.55 -13.41 -1.76
N PRO A 56 7.57 -13.22 -0.42
CA PRO A 56 7.82 -11.91 0.19
C PRO A 56 9.13 -11.28 -0.27
N LYS A 57 10.22 -12.04 -0.23
CA LYS A 57 11.56 -11.55 -0.60
C LYS A 57 11.62 -11.12 -2.05
N THR A 58 11.13 -11.97 -2.96
CA THR A 58 11.11 -11.65 -4.39
C THR A 58 10.23 -10.44 -4.67
N PHE A 59 9.09 -10.33 -4.00
CA PHE A 59 8.19 -9.20 -4.13
C PHE A 59 8.86 -7.90 -3.68
N PHE A 60 9.44 -7.85 -2.48
CA PHE A 60 10.13 -6.67 -1.95
C PHE A 60 11.31 -6.23 -2.82
N ALA A 61 12.09 -7.18 -3.33
CA ALA A 61 13.17 -6.90 -4.28
C ALA A 61 12.63 -6.33 -5.61
N THR A 62 11.54 -6.91 -6.13
CA THR A 62 10.94 -6.49 -7.41
C THR A 62 10.32 -5.10 -7.34
N VAL A 63 9.61 -4.78 -6.25
CA VAL A 63 9.05 -3.42 -6.06
C VAL A 63 10.13 -2.39 -5.68
N GLY A 64 11.36 -2.83 -5.42
CA GLY A 64 12.48 -1.98 -5.06
C GLY A 64 12.46 -1.50 -3.61
N LEU A 65 11.67 -2.13 -2.72
CA LEU A 65 11.57 -1.75 -1.32
C LEU A 65 12.89 -2.01 -0.56
N SER A 66 13.63 -3.05 -0.92
CA SER A 66 14.95 -3.35 -0.31
C SER A 66 16.03 -2.32 -0.59
N LYS A 67 15.78 -1.38 -1.52
CA LYS A 67 16.69 -0.27 -1.85
C LYS A 67 16.25 1.07 -1.24
N LYS A 68 15.18 1.06 -0.44
CA LYS A 68 14.61 2.27 0.16
C LYS A 68 15.26 2.57 1.50
N SER A 69 15.19 3.84 1.91
CA SER A 69 15.68 4.24 3.22
C SER A 69 14.78 3.69 4.34
N PRO A 70 15.30 3.48 5.57
CA PRO A 70 14.48 3.04 6.71
C PRO A 70 13.16 3.81 6.91
N PRO A 71 13.10 5.16 6.82
CA PRO A 71 11.83 5.88 6.97
C PRO A 71 10.85 5.64 5.80
N GLU A 72 11.33 5.31 4.61
CA GLU A 72 10.47 4.91 3.49
C GLU A 72 9.90 3.50 3.69
N ILE A 73 10.71 2.57 4.21
CA ILE A 73 10.27 1.21 4.59
C ILE A 73 9.22 1.30 5.71
N GLU A 74 9.42 2.18 6.70
CA GLU A 74 8.48 2.43 7.78
C GLU A 74 7.14 2.98 7.28
N LYS A 75 7.16 3.84 6.26
CA LYS A 75 5.92 4.31 5.62
C LYS A 75 5.14 3.15 5.01
N VAL A 76 5.81 2.21 4.34
CA VAL A 76 5.15 1.05 3.76
C VAL A 76 4.61 0.13 4.85
N PHE A 77 5.38 -0.12 5.92
CA PHE A 77 4.90 -0.86 7.09
C PHE A 77 3.58 -0.28 7.63
N LYS A 78 3.55 1.04 7.88
CA LYS A 78 2.36 1.74 8.36
C LYS A 78 1.19 1.77 7.38
N MET A 79 1.42 1.53 6.09
CA MET A 79 0.35 1.36 5.10
C MET A 79 -0.22 -0.06 5.11
N LEU A 80 0.59 -1.04 5.52
CA LEU A 80 0.17 -2.44 5.60
C LEU A 80 -0.57 -2.73 6.92
N ASP A 81 -0.12 -2.13 8.02
CA ASP A 81 -0.76 -2.11 9.34
C ASP A 81 -1.97 -1.15 9.30
N GLN A 82 -3.11 -1.67 8.82
CA GLN A 82 -4.34 -0.93 8.57
C GLN A 82 -5.05 -0.56 9.88
N ASP A 83 -5.00 -1.45 10.87
CA ASP A 83 -5.63 -1.24 12.17
C ASP A 83 -4.74 -0.43 13.13
N LYS A 84 -3.47 -0.24 12.78
CA LYS A 84 -2.45 0.51 13.54
C LYS A 84 -2.13 -0.16 14.87
N SER A 85 -2.19 -1.49 14.91
CA SER A 85 -1.79 -2.31 16.04
C SER A 85 -0.28 -2.21 16.31
N GLY A 86 0.51 -1.80 15.31
CA GLY A 86 1.97 -1.85 15.32
C GLY A 86 2.53 -3.19 14.83
N PHE A 87 1.68 -4.05 14.30
CA PHE A 87 2.03 -5.36 13.76
C PHE A 87 1.27 -5.60 12.46
N ILE A 88 1.85 -6.42 11.57
CA ILE A 88 1.13 -6.90 10.40
C ILE A 88 0.56 -8.28 10.71
N GLU A 89 -0.77 -8.37 10.79
CA GLU A 89 -1.48 -9.58 11.19
C GLU A 89 -1.92 -10.42 9.98
N GLN A 90 -2.41 -11.63 10.24
CA GLN A 90 -2.80 -12.59 9.20
C GLN A 90 -3.82 -12.01 8.20
N ASP A 91 -4.82 -11.27 8.68
CA ASP A 91 -5.88 -10.69 7.84
C ASP A 91 -5.32 -9.58 6.92
N GLU A 92 -4.34 -8.83 7.42
CA GLU A 92 -3.67 -7.77 6.65
C GLU A 92 -2.71 -8.36 5.61
N LEU A 93 -2.00 -9.44 5.97
CA LEU A 93 -1.18 -10.20 5.03
C LEU A 93 -2.04 -10.80 3.91
N GLN A 94 -3.25 -11.26 4.20
CA GLN A 94 -4.16 -11.76 3.17
C GLN A 94 -4.49 -10.68 2.12
N LEU A 95 -4.60 -9.42 2.56
CA LEU A 95 -4.88 -8.27 1.70
C LEU A 95 -3.61 -7.56 1.19
N PHE A 96 -2.43 -8.10 1.49
CA PHE A 96 -1.14 -7.45 1.22
C PHE A 96 -1.00 -6.91 -0.21
N LEU A 97 -1.27 -7.74 -1.23
CA LEU A 97 -1.16 -7.31 -2.64
C LEU A 97 -2.12 -6.18 -3.01
N GLN A 98 -3.27 -6.09 -2.32
CA GLN A 98 -4.30 -5.09 -2.58
C GLN A 98 -3.92 -3.69 -2.07
N ASN A 99 -2.97 -3.61 -1.14
CA ASN A 99 -2.35 -2.35 -0.72
C ASN A 99 -1.50 -1.73 -1.85
N PHE A 100 -0.97 -2.55 -2.76
CA PHE A 100 -0.18 -2.10 -3.92
C PHE A 100 -1.03 -1.92 -5.17
N SER A 101 -2.07 -2.73 -5.36
CA SER A 101 -3.02 -2.60 -6.46
C SER A 101 -4.40 -3.10 -6.05
N LYS A 102 -5.40 -2.21 -6.04
CA LYS A 102 -6.79 -2.55 -5.63
C LYS A 102 -7.42 -3.70 -6.42
N GLY A 103 -6.93 -4.00 -7.64
CA GLY A 103 -7.37 -5.12 -8.47
C GLY A 103 -6.61 -6.43 -8.27
N ALA A 104 -5.62 -6.46 -7.36
CA ALA A 104 -4.86 -7.67 -7.09
C ALA A 104 -5.69 -8.71 -6.32
N ARG A 105 -5.34 -9.98 -6.51
CA ARG A 105 -5.93 -11.06 -5.71
C ARG A 105 -5.48 -10.97 -4.26
N ALA A 106 -6.29 -11.53 -3.36
CA ALA A 106 -5.83 -11.86 -2.02
C ALA A 106 -4.77 -12.97 -2.07
N LEU A 107 -3.90 -13.00 -1.05
CA LEU A 107 -3.02 -14.15 -0.83
C LEU A 107 -3.86 -15.37 -0.42
N THR A 108 -3.40 -16.55 -0.81
CA THR A 108 -3.99 -17.81 -0.34
C THR A 108 -3.59 -18.05 1.12
N ALA A 109 -4.33 -18.88 1.85
CA ALA A 109 -3.94 -19.27 3.20
C ALA A 109 -2.53 -19.88 3.27
N ALA A 110 -2.10 -20.59 2.22
CA ALA A 110 -0.75 -21.15 2.12
C ALA A 110 0.30 -20.05 1.97
N GLU A 111 0.04 -19.04 1.14
CA GLU A 111 0.93 -17.89 0.93
C GLU A 111 1.00 -17.00 2.16
N THR A 112 -0.14 -16.71 2.80
CA THR A 112 -0.17 -15.95 4.06
C THR A 112 0.63 -16.65 5.15
N LYS A 113 0.46 -17.97 5.28
CA LYS A 113 1.25 -18.76 6.24
C LYS A 113 2.73 -18.75 5.89
N ALA A 114 3.09 -18.90 4.62
CA ALA A 114 4.48 -18.83 4.17
C ALA A 114 5.09 -17.44 4.39
N PHE A 115 4.28 -16.38 4.29
CA PHE A 115 4.69 -15.02 4.60
C PHE A 115 4.96 -14.86 6.09
N LEU A 116 4.03 -15.26 6.97
CA LEU A 116 4.25 -15.27 8.41
C LEU A 116 5.52 -16.05 8.75
N MET A 117 5.68 -17.28 8.27
CA MET A 117 6.88 -18.09 8.51
C MET A 117 8.19 -17.46 8.01
N ALA A 118 8.14 -16.53 7.05
CA ALA A 118 9.31 -15.83 6.55
C ALA A 118 9.65 -14.57 7.36
N GLY A 119 8.67 -13.97 8.03
CA GLY A 119 8.80 -12.70 8.76
C GLY A 119 8.77 -12.83 10.28
N ASP A 120 7.86 -13.64 10.82
CA ASP A 120 7.66 -13.91 12.25
C ASP A 120 8.83 -14.75 12.81
N MET A 121 9.76 -14.07 13.48
CA MET A 121 10.98 -14.66 14.04
C MET A 121 10.78 -15.07 15.50
N ASP A 122 9.90 -14.41 16.24
CA ASP A 122 9.65 -14.68 17.66
C ASP A 122 8.48 -15.66 17.90
N GLY A 123 7.68 -15.95 16.87
CA GLY A 123 6.61 -16.94 16.87
C GLY A 123 5.30 -16.43 17.47
N ASP A 124 5.09 -15.12 17.53
CA ASP A 124 3.91 -14.51 18.12
C ASP A 124 2.68 -14.46 17.18
N GLY A 125 2.86 -14.93 15.94
CA GLY A 125 1.82 -15.03 14.92
C GLY A 125 1.55 -13.75 14.12
N LYS A 126 2.37 -12.71 14.31
CA LYS A 126 2.29 -11.44 13.59
C LYS A 126 3.70 -10.97 13.21
N ILE A 127 3.80 -9.91 12.43
CA ILE A 127 5.10 -9.38 11.97
C ILE A 127 5.29 -7.98 12.54
N GLY A 128 6.23 -7.83 13.47
CA GLY A 128 6.61 -6.54 14.03
C GLY A 128 7.48 -5.70 13.09
N TRP A 129 7.73 -4.45 13.50
CA TRP A 129 8.57 -3.52 12.73
C TRP A 129 9.98 -4.06 12.45
N GLU A 130 10.67 -4.54 13.49
CA GLU A 130 12.05 -5.05 13.37
C GLU A 130 12.13 -6.25 12.42
N GLU A 131 11.13 -7.14 12.49
CA GLU A 131 11.00 -8.32 11.65
C GLU A 131 10.70 -7.96 10.20
N PHE A 132 9.78 -7.03 9.97
CA PHE A 132 9.48 -6.50 8.64
C PHE A 132 10.71 -5.84 8.01
N SER A 133 11.40 -4.99 8.77
CA SER A 133 12.63 -4.34 8.34
C SER A 133 13.72 -5.37 7.99
N ALA A 134 13.91 -6.40 8.82
CA ALA A 134 14.85 -7.48 8.55
C ALA A 134 14.46 -8.27 7.28
N LEU A 135 13.18 -8.59 7.09
CA LEU A 135 12.68 -9.31 5.92
C LEU A 135 12.91 -8.51 4.63
N VAL A 136 12.64 -7.21 4.64
CA VAL A 136 12.88 -6.31 3.51
C VAL A 136 14.37 -6.18 3.20
N ASN A 137 15.22 -6.04 4.21
CA ASN A 137 16.67 -5.91 4.03
C ASN A 137 17.34 -7.23 3.60
N ALA A 138 16.71 -8.37 3.84
CA ALA A 138 17.18 -9.69 3.40
C ALA A 138 16.77 -10.07 1.96
N SER A 139 16.23 -9.11 1.19
CA SER A 139 15.60 -9.31 -0.14
C SER A 139 16.42 -8.78 -1.31
#